data_AF-A0A2V8FXV7-F1
#
_entry.id   AF-A0A2V8FXV7-F1
#
_cell.length_a   1.000
_cell.length_b   1.000
_cell.length_c   1.000
_cell.angle_alpha   90.00
_cell.angle_beta   90.00
_cell.angle_gamma   90.00
#
_symmetry.space_group_name_H-M   'P 1'
#
loop_
_entity.id
_entity.type
_entity.pdbx_description
1 polymer ?
#
loop_
_entity_poly.entity_id
_entity_poly.type
_entity_poly.pdbx_seq_one_letter_code
_entity_poly.pdbx_strand_id
1 'polypeptide(L)'
;MRAQRVPGPGLGKLTCPPTESALATHHLRKSIKTRTMAGAIASAGGQGGQLILAVAYNAILARLISPHDFGLVAMAMVVAGFLQVFKDAGLSTATIQRADITYAQVSNLFWVNVAVGGTAMVGMAATAPLVAWFFHEPELVGISVALSIGFLLEGFVVQQVAILNRQMRFTLLSGVELGCAAAGFLIGAIMALTDWGYWSLVCATLSTAALRVTTVWSLSRWRPQKPAPGSGTGPLVRFGADLTLVGVVYAVSRGCDSLLIGRYLGSDAVGLYSRATALVTRPLERLIAPIYAVIVPALSRLQTEPERYRNAFVQVFYGLTIAAFLLDGLLFPLRH
;
A
#
# COMPACT_ATOMS: atom_id res chain seq x y z
N MET A 1 7.67 3.95 60.26
CA MET A 1 7.43 2.86 59.30
C MET A 1 8.10 3.21 57.98
N ARG A 2 9.23 2.55 57.66
CA ARG A 2 10.02 2.79 56.44
C ARG A 2 9.43 1.98 55.28
N ALA A 3 9.08 2.64 54.18
CA ALA A 3 8.62 2.00 52.96
C ALA A 3 9.75 1.16 52.33
N GLN A 4 9.50 -0.15 52.22
CA GLN A 4 10.34 -1.07 51.45
C GLN A 4 10.25 -0.74 49.96
N ARG A 5 11.39 -0.38 49.35
CA ARG A 5 11.52 -0.32 47.90
C ARG A 5 11.55 -1.75 47.37
N VAL A 6 10.55 -2.11 46.58
CA VAL A 6 10.57 -3.32 45.74
C VAL A 6 11.68 -3.11 44.69
N PRO A 7 12.68 -4.00 44.59
CA PRO A 7 13.70 -3.89 43.54
C PRO A 7 13.04 -4.23 42.19
N GLY A 8 13.12 -3.30 41.24
CA GLY A 8 12.67 -3.52 39.87
C GLY A 8 13.47 -4.66 39.22
N PRO A 9 12.87 -5.42 38.28
CA PRO A 9 13.56 -6.50 37.60
C PRO A 9 14.77 -5.93 36.88
N GLY A 10 15.95 -6.47 37.22
CA GLY A 10 17.21 -6.10 36.61
C GLY A 10 17.12 -6.21 35.09
N LEU A 11 17.54 -5.15 34.40
CA LEU A 11 17.85 -5.14 32.97
C LEU A 11 19.03 -6.09 32.71
N GLY A 12 18.80 -7.39 32.86
CA GLY A 12 19.63 -8.41 32.24
C GLY A 12 19.58 -8.14 30.74
N LYS A 13 20.76 -8.03 30.13
CA LYS A 13 20.91 -7.90 28.69
C LYS A 13 20.16 -9.05 28.02
N LEU A 14 18.93 -8.80 27.58
CA LEU A 14 18.19 -9.68 26.68
C LEU A 14 18.96 -9.67 25.36
N THR A 15 19.96 -10.53 25.26
CA THR A 15 20.61 -10.86 24.00
C THR A 15 19.57 -11.58 23.17
N CYS A 16 18.85 -10.85 22.32
CA CYS A 16 18.07 -11.47 21.26
C CYS A 16 18.99 -12.46 20.52
N PRO A 17 18.53 -13.69 20.24
CA PRO A 17 19.29 -14.60 19.38
C PRO A 17 19.66 -13.87 18.08
N PRO A 18 20.85 -14.14 17.50
CA PRO A 18 21.40 -13.35 16.38
C PRO A 18 20.45 -13.26 15.17
N THR A 19 19.59 -14.26 14.98
CA THR A 19 18.50 -14.29 13.99
C THR A 19 17.41 -13.24 14.22
N GLU A 20 17.09 -12.90 15.46
CA GLU A 20 16.04 -11.91 15.81
C GLU A 20 16.55 -10.46 15.80
N SER A 21 17.86 -10.24 15.71
CA SER A 21 18.47 -8.91 15.60
C SER A 21 17.96 -8.11 14.39
N ALA A 22 17.59 -8.81 13.30
CA ALA A 22 17.00 -8.21 12.11
C ALA A 22 15.55 -7.72 12.33
N LEU A 23 14.88 -8.14 13.40
CA LEU A 23 13.50 -7.75 13.72
C LEU A 23 13.44 -6.75 14.90
N ALA A 24 14.57 -6.55 15.59
CA ALA A 24 14.65 -5.78 16.81
C ALA A 24 14.46 -4.26 16.57
N THR A 25 13.47 -3.68 17.24
CA THR A 25 13.18 -2.23 17.24
C THR A 25 13.82 -1.49 18.41
N HIS A 26 14.58 -2.18 19.27
CA HIS A 26 15.09 -1.63 20.53
C HIS A 26 16.06 -0.43 20.34
N HIS A 27 16.76 -0.38 19.20
CA HIS A 27 17.65 0.72 18.81
C HIS A 27 16.90 2.01 18.41
N LEU A 28 15.57 1.95 18.24
CA LEU A 28 14.75 3.07 17.76
C LEU A 28 14.26 4.00 18.89
N ARG A 29 14.34 3.59 20.17
CA ARG A 29 13.80 4.36 21.30
C ARG A 29 14.44 5.74 21.51
N LYS A 30 15.70 5.94 21.10
CA LYS A 30 16.42 7.21 21.34
C LYS A 30 16.06 8.35 20.38
N SER A 31 15.37 8.11 19.25
CA SER A 31 15.14 9.17 18.24
C SER A 31 13.80 9.06 17.48
N ILE A 32 12.75 8.54 18.13
CA ILE A 32 11.43 8.32 17.51
C ILE A 32 10.91 9.59 16.83
N LYS A 33 10.86 10.74 17.53
CA LYS A 33 10.29 11.98 16.98
C LYS A 33 11.00 12.44 15.70
N THR A 34 12.33 12.48 15.70
CA THR A 34 13.14 12.93 14.55
C THR A 34 13.02 11.97 13.37
N ARG A 35 13.03 10.65 13.61
CA ARG A 35 12.92 9.65 12.54
C ARG A 35 11.51 9.55 11.97
N THR A 36 10.47 9.72 12.79
CA THR A 36 9.09 9.78 12.32
C THR A 36 8.87 11.01 11.43
N MET A 37 9.37 12.19 11.83
CA MET A 37 9.22 13.41 11.02
C MET A 37 10.03 13.35 9.72
N ALA A 38 11.30 12.93 9.78
CA ALA A 38 12.13 12.73 8.59
C ALA A 38 11.55 11.64 7.66
N GLY A 39 10.98 10.59 8.25
CA GLY A 39 10.31 9.52 7.50
C GLY A 39 9.03 9.98 6.82
N ALA A 40 8.23 10.82 7.48
CA ALA A 40 7.03 11.41 6.90
C ALA A 40 7.37 12.35 5.73
N ILE A 41 8.38 13.22 5.90
CA ILE A 41 8.87 14.11 4.83
C ILE A 41 9.41 13.29 3.66
N ALA A 42 10.22 12.26 3.93
CA ALA A 42 10.76 11.41 2.88
C ALA A 42 9.68 10.62 2.14
N SER A 43 8.66 10.12 2.86
CA SER A 43 7.52 9.41 2.26
C SER A 43 6.66 10.35 1.42
N ALA A 44 6.40 11.57 1.91
CA ALA A 44 5.66 12.58 1.16
C ALA A 44 6.42 13.03 -0.09
N GLY A 45 7.73 13.30 0.04
CA GLY A 45 8.60 13.65 -1.09
C GLY A 45 8.72 12.53 -2.11
N GLY A 46 8.84 11.27 -1.65
CA GLY A 46 8.86 10.09 -2.51
C GLY A 46 7.57 9.92 -3.30
N GLN A 47 6.41 10.06 -2.64
CA GLN A 47 5.10 9.99 -3.30
C GLN A 47 4.87 11.14 -4.27
N GLY A 48 5.28 12.37 -3.92
CA GLY A 48 5.24 13.52 -4.82
C GLY A 48 6.13 13.29 -6.06
N GLY A 49 7.34 12.77 -5.85
CA GLY A 49 8.26 12.42 -6.93
C GLY A 49 7.68 11.35 -7.86
N GLN A 50 7.09 10.29 -7.30
CA GLN A 50 6.42 9.24 -8.08
C GLN A 50 5.24 9.79 -8.89
N LEU A 51 4.44 10.70 -8.32
CA LEU A 51 3.33 11.32 -9.03
C LEU A 51 3.82 12.15 -10.21
N ILE A 52 4.81 13.03 -10.00
CA ILE A 52 5.40 13.85 -11.06
C ILE A 52 5.96 12.95 -12.16
N LEU A 53 6.69 11.91 -11.77
CA LEU A 53 7.30 10.96 -12.68
C LEU A 53 6.23 10.19 -13.49
N ALA A 54 5.16 9.73 -12.86
CA ALA A 54 4.06 9.03 -13.53
C ALA A 54 3.29 9.95 -14.48
N VAL A 55 3.08 11.22 -14.11
CA VAL A 55 2.46 12.21 -15.00
C VAL A 55 3.36 12.48 -16.21
N ALA A 56 4.65 12.67 -16.00
CA ALA A 56 5.62 12.87 -17.07
C ALA A 56 5.67 11.65 -18.02
N TYR A 57 5.77 10.44 -17.46
CA TYR A 57 5.77 9.19 -18.24
C TYR A 57 4.50 9.03 -19.07
N ASN A 58 3.32 9.23 -18.48
CA ASN A 58 2.05 9.17 -19.22
C ASN A 58 1.97 10.24 -20.31
N ALA A 59 2.45 11.47 -20.06
CA ALA A 59 2.46 12.52 -21.07
C ALA A 59 3.39 12.21 -22.25
N ILE A 60 4.52 11.55 -21.99
CA ILE A 60 5.43 11.05 -23.03
C ILE A 60 4.72 9.94 -23.82
N LEU A 61 4.23 8.91 -23.13
CA LEU A 61 3.63 7.75 -23.79
C LEU A 61 2.37 8.08 -24.58
N ALA A 62 1.56 9.03 -24.12
CA ALA A 62 0.39 9.49 -24.87
C ALA A 62 0.73 10.10 -26.24
N ARG A 63 1.99 10.48 -26.49
CA ARG A 63 2.47 10.95 -27.80
C ARG A 63 3.15 9.86 -28.63
N LEU A 64 3.71 8.84 -27.98
CA LEU A 64 4.47 7.76 -28.62
C LEU A 64 3.59 6.55 -28.98
N ILE A 65 2.53 6.32 -28.21
CA ILE A 65 1.70 5.12 -28.28
C ILE A 65 0.30 5.49 -28.77
N SER A 66 -0.30 4.58 -29.54
CA SER A 66 -1.67 4.77 -30.02
C SER A 66 -2.70 4.81 -28.87
N PRO A 67 -3.80 5.55 -29.00
CA PRO A 67 -4.88 5.54 -28.02
C PRO A 67 -5.48 4.14 -27.78
N HIS A 68 -5.44 3.29 -28.80
CA HIS A 68 -5.91 1.89 -28.74
C HIS A 68 -5.06 1.06 -27.76
N ASP A 69 -3.73 1.06 -27.94
CA ASP A 69 -2.79 0.34 -27.09
C ASP A 69 -2.87 0.78 -25.62
N PHE A 70 -3.04 2.09 -25.41
CA PHE A 70 -3.24 2.65 -24.08
C PHE A 70 -4.56 2.16 -23.47
N GLY A 71 -5.61 2.06 -24.28
CA GLY A 71 -6.92 1.52 -23.89
C GLY A 71 -6.85 0.07 -23.42
N LEU A 72 -6.14 -0.80 -24.16
CA LEU A 72 -5.99 -2.22 -23.79
C LEU A 72 -5.34 -2.41 -22.42
N VAL A 73 -4.25 -1.70 -22.15
CA VAL A 73 -3.57 -1.79 -20.86
C VAL A 73 -4.44 -1.21 -19.75
N ALA A 74 -5.16 -0.12 -20.01
CA ALA A 74 -6.10 0.44 -19.04
C ALA A 74 -7.22 -0.55 -18.67
N MET A 75 -7.79 -1.25 -19.65
CA MET A 75 -8.80 -2.30 -19.41
C MET A 75 -8.24 -3.44 -18.56
N ALA A 76 -7.04 -3.93 -18.87
CA ALA A 76 -6.38 -4.96 -18.07
C ALA A 76 -6.08 -4.50 -16.64
N MET A 77 -5.68 -3.23 -16.47
CA MET A 77 -5.44 -2.61 -15.16
C MET A 77 -6.72 -2.47 -14.33
N VAL A 78 -7.89 -2.28 -14.93
CA VAL A 78 -9.17 -2.30 -14.21
C VAL A 78 -9.40 -3.65 -13.55
N VAL A 79 -9.19 -4.74 -14.29
CA VAL A 79 -9.32 -6.11 -13.76
C VAL A 79 -8.28 -6.38 -12.68
N ALA A 80 -7.01 -6.00 -12.93
CA ALA A 80 -5.96 -6.11 -11.93
C ALA A 80 -6.29 -5.32 -10.65
N GLY A 81 -6.93 -4.16 -10.79
CA GLY A 81 -7.35 -3.28 -9.70
C GLY A 81 -8.27 -3.97 -8.69
N PHE A 82 -9.19 -4.83 -9.15
CA PHE A 82 -10.04 -5.62 -8.25
C PHE A 82 -9.22 -6.62 -7.42
N LEU A 83 -8.21 -7.23 -8.04
CA LEU A 83 -7.32 -8.19 -7.39
C LEU A 83 -6.31 -7.52 -6.43
N GLN A 84 -6.10 -6.19 -6.54
CA GLN A 84 -5.23 -5.46 -5.62
C GLN A 84 -5.69 -5.54 -4.16
N VAL A 85 -6.99 -5.74 -3.90
CA VAL A 85 -7.51 -5.92 -2.53
C VAL A 85 -6.86 -7.13 -1.83
N PHE A 86 -6.46 -8.14 -2.60
CA PHE A 86 -5.83 -9.35 -2.09
C PHE A 86 -4.29 -9.28 -2.09
N LYS A 87 -3.69 -8.20 -2.60
CA LYS A 87 -2.26 -8.10 -2.91
C LYS A 87 -1.34 -8.51 -1.75
N ASP A 88 -1.68 -8.13 -0.52
CA ASP A 88 -0.86 -8.43 0.66
C ASP A 88 -1.61 -9.15 1.79
N ALA A 89 -2.89 -9.49 1.53
CA ALA A 89 -3.84 -10.07 2.46
C ALA A 89 -3.85 -9.42 3.86
N GLY A 90 -3.55 -8.12 3.98
CA GLY A 90 -3.45 -7.42 5.27
C GLY A 90 -2.28 -7.88 6.16
N LEU A 91 -1.44 -8.81 5.69
CA LEU A 91 -0.38 -9.44 6.48
C LEU A 91 0.84 -8.54 6.65
N SER A 92 0.97 -7.47 5.85
CA SER A 92 1.95 -6.42 6.09
C SER A 92 1.67 -5.68 7.40
N THR A 93 0.41 -5.35 7.66
CA THR A 93 -0.04 -4.63 8.86
C THR A 93 0.13 -5.48 10.10
N ALA A 94 -0.16 -6.78 9.99
CA ALA A 94 0.07 -7.76 11.04
C ALA A 94 1.55 -7.78 11.50
N THR A 95 2.49 -7.75 10.55
CA THR A 95 3.93 -7.68 10.82
C THR A 95 4.38 -6.34 11.40
N ILE A 96 3.79 -5.23 10.96
CA ILE A 96 4.15 -3.89 11.43
C ILE A 96 3.66 -3.63 12.86
N GLN A 97 2.42 -3.99 13.17
CA GLN A 97 1.75 -3.57 14.42
C GLN A 97 2.09 -4.46 15.63
N ARG A 98 2.43 -5.74 15.43
CA ARG A 98 2.60 -6.66 16.56
C ARG A 98 3.87 -6.37 17.36
N ALA A 99 3.77 -6.10 18.66
CA ALA A 99 4.93 -5.73 19.48
C ALA A 99 6.06 -6.77 19.44
N ASP A 100 5.72 -8.04 19.66
CA ASP A 100 6.66 -9.17 19.63
C ASP A 100 6.28 -10.11 18.49
N ILE A 101 7.17 -10.23 17.50
CA ILE A 101 7.00 -11.13 16.35
C ILE A 101 8.27 -11.95 16.16
N THR A 102 8.11 -13.26 16.01
CA THR A 102 9.23 -14.18 15.86
C THR A 102 9.65 -14.31 14.40
N TYR A 103 10.90 -14.73 14.18
CA TYR A 103 11.40 -14.98 12.83
C TYR A 103 10.58 -16.04 12.08
N ALA A 104 10.15 -17.09 12.78
CA ALA A 104 9.31 -18.16 12.23
C ALA A 104 7.92 -17.63 11.81
N GLN A 105 7.34 -16.72 12.59
CA GLN A 105 6.07 -16.08 12.24
C GLN A 105 6.20 -15.25 10.96
N VAL A 106 7.22 -14.40 10.84
CA VAL A 106 7.45 -13.60 9.63
C VAL A 106 7.73 -14.49 8.41
N SER A 107 8.49 -15.57 8.59
CA SER A 107 8.77 -16.54 7.52
C SER A 107 7.48 -17.23 7.04
N ASN A 108 6.62 -17.64 7.95
CA ASN A 108 5.32 -18.23 7.60
C ASN A 108 4.42 -17.20 6.89
N LEU A 109 4.35 -15.96 7.37
CA LEU A 109 3.60 -14.90 6.71
C LEU A 109 4.13 -14.61 5.29
N PHE A 110 5.43 -14.72 5.07
CA PHE A 110 6.02 -14.59 3.74
C PHE A 110 5.50 -15.68 2.80
N TRP A 111 5.50 -16.95 3.23
CA TRP A 111 5.00 -18.04 2.39
C TRP A 111 3.49 -17.94 2.13
N VAL A 112 2.72 -17.44 3.11
CA VAL A 112 1.30 -17.13 2.89
C VAL A 112 1.15 -16.04 1.83
N ASN A 113 1.94 -14.97 1.87
CA ASN A 113 1.87 -13.91 0.87
C ASN A 113 2.28 -14.39 -0.53
N VAL A 114 3.30 -15.24 -0.64
CA VAL A 114 3.68 -15.87 -1.91
C VAL A 114 2.56 -16.76 -2.43
N ALA A 115 1.91 -17.54 -1.57
CA ALA A 115 0.76 -18.35 -1.94
C ALA A 115 -0.43 -17.48 -2.40
N VAL A 116 -0.77 -16.41 -1.67
CA VAL A 116 -1.83 -15.47 -2.05
C VAL A 116 -1.50 -14.80 -3.39
N GLY A 117 -0.29 -14.28 -3.56
CA GLY A 117 0.16 -13.69 -4.83
C GLY A 117 0.13 -14.68 -5.99
N GLY A 118 0.52 -15.94 -5.75
CA GLY A 118 0.42 -17.02 -6.73
C GLY A 118 -1.03 -17.36 -7.09
N THR A 119 -1.94 -17.42 -6.11
CA THR A 119 -3.37 -17.64 -6.37
C THR A 119 -4.00 -16.48 -7.13
N ALA A 120 -3.61 -15.23 -6.85
CA ALA A 120 -4.06 -14.06 -7.59
C ALA A 120 -3.52 -14.05 -9.02
N MET A 121 -2.25 -14.45 -9.22
CA MET A 121 -1.66 -14.63 -10.56
C MET A 121 -2.45 -15.66 -11.38
N VAL A 122 -2.66 -16.86 -10.82
CA VAL A 122 -3.43 -17.92 -11.49
C VAL A 122 -4.88 -17.48 -11.73
N GLY A 123 -5.50 -16.80 -10.76
CA GLY A 123 -6.85 -16.27 -10.89
C GLY A 123 -6.98 -15.26 -12.03
N MET A 124 -6.04 -14.32 -12.16
CA MET A 124 -6.02 -13.35 -13.26
C MET A 124 -5.74 -14.00 -14.61
N ALA A 125 -4.79 -14.93 -14.67
CA ALA A 125 -4.47 -15.65 -15.90
C ALA A 125 -5.64 -16.51 -16.38
N ALA A 126 -6.35 -17.18 -15.45
CA ALA A 126 -7.51 -18.00 -15.76
C ALA A 126 -8.73 -17.17 -16.21
N THR A 127 -8.91 -15.96 -15.68
CA THR A 127 -9.99 -15.05 -16.11
C THR A 127 -9.63 -14.23 -17.35
N ALA A 128 -8.38 -14.24 -17.81
CA ALA A 128 -7.93 -13.45 -18.96
C ALA A 128 -8.73 -13.71 -20.26
N PRO A 129 -9.08 -14.96 -20.65
CA PRO A 129 -9.93 -15.20 -21.82
C PRO A 129 -11.35 -14.65 -21.66
N LEU A 130 -11.92 -14.72 -20.45
CA LEU A 130 -13.24 -14.18 -20.15
C LEU A 130 -13.23 -12.65 -20.25
N VAL A 131 -12.17 -12.01 -19.77
CA VAL A 131 -11.97 -10.55 -19.89
C VAL A 131 -11.84 -10.14 -21.36
N ALA A 132 -11.02 -10.85 -22.14
CA ALA A 132 -10.85 -10.60 -23.56
C ALA A 132 -12.17 -10.74 -24.33
N TRP A 133 -12.95 -11.77 -24.01
CA TRP A 133 -14.29 -11.96 -24.58
C TRP A 133 -15.25 -10.83 -24.19
N PHE A 134 -15.25 -10.42 -22.92
CA PHE A 134 -16.14 -9.35 -22.43
C PHE A 134 -15.86 -8.00 -23.10
N PHE A 135 -14.58 -7.65 -23.27
CA PHE A 135 -14.17 -6.40 -23.91
C PHE A 135 -14.08 -6.49 -25.45
N HIS A 136 -14.29 -7.68 -26.02
CA HIS A 136 -14.15 -7.96 -27.45
C HIS A 136 -12.74 -7.70 -28.01
N GLU A 137 -11.71 -7.85 -27.17
CA GLU A 137 -10.31 -7.57 -27.51
C GLU A 137 -9.42 -8.79 -27.20
N PRO A 138 -8.97 -9.56 -28.21
CA PRO A 138 -8.20 -10.80 -27.97
C PRO A 138 -6.81 -10.54 -27.36
N GLU A 139 -6.24 -9.36 -27.59
CA GLU A 139 -4.91 -8.95 -27.09
C GLU A 139 -4.87 -8.86 -25.56
N LEU A 140 -6.03 -8.65 -24.91
CA LEU A 140 -6.16 -8.61 -23.46
C LEU A 140 -5.76 -9.91 -22.78
N VAL A 141 -5.82 -11.06 -23.46
CA VAL A 141 -5.38 -12.33 -22.89
C VAL A 141 -3.89 -12.26 -22.55
N GLY A 142 -3.07 -11.85 -23.52
CA GLY A 142 -1.61 -11.75 -23.37
C GLY A 142 -1.22 -10.70 -22.32
N ILE A 143 -1.85 -9.53 -22.37
CA ILE A 143 -1.61 -8.44 -21.43
C ILE A 143 -1.97 -8.87 -20.00
N SER A 144 -3.14 -9.49 -19.82
CA SER A 144 -3.62 -9.88 -18.49
C SER A 144 -2.78 -11.00 -17.89
N VAL A 145 -2.38 -11.99 -18.70
CA VAL A 145 -1.46 -13.06 -18.27
C VAL A 145 -0.09 -12.49 -17.90
N ALA A 146 0.45 -11.55 -18.69
CA ALA A 146 1.73 -10.92 -18.38
C ALA A 146 1.66 -10.11 -17.07
N LEU A 147 0.64 -9.25 -16.91
CA LEU A 147 0.46 -8.45 -15.69
C LEU A 147 0.19 -9.31 -14.45
N SER A 148 -0.38 -10.51 -14.62
CA SER A 148 -0.63 -11.43 -13.50
C SER A 148 0.65 -11.80 -12.73
N ILE A 149 1.80 -11.84 -13.43
CA ILE A 149 3.12 -12.12 -12.83
C ILE A 149 3.45 -11.09 -11.74
N GLY A 150 2.96 -9.85 -11.87
CA GLY A 150 3.12 -8.80 -10.89
C GLY A 150 2.58 -9.18 -9.50
N PHE A 151 1.49 -9.96 -9.41
CA PHE A 151 0.95 -10.40 -8.11
C PHE A 151 1.90 -11.36 -7.38
N LEU A 152 2.54 -12.26 -8.12
CA LEU A 152 3.53 -13.17 -7.55
C LEU A 152 4.78 -12.41 -7.08
N LEU A 153 5.27 -11.46 -7.88
CA LEU A 153 6.40 -10.60 -7.52
C LEU A 153 6.13 -9.80 -6.24
N GLU A 154 4.92 -9.26 -6.09
CA GLU A 154 4.51 -8.57 -4.86
C GLU A 154 4.53 -9.51 -3.65
N GLY A 155 4.05 -10.74 -3.78
CA GLY A 155 4.12 -11.75 -2.72
C GLY A 155 5.53 -11.93 -2.15
N PHE A 156 6.56 -11.86 -3.00
CA PHE A 156 7.97 -11.95 -2.60
C PHE A 156 8.48 -10.71 -1.85
N VAL A 157 7.85 -9.55 -1.99
CA VAL A 157 8.37 -8.28 -1.45
C VAL A 157 7.62 -7.81 -0.20
N VAL A 158 6.34 -8.18 -0.02
CA VAL A 158 5.49 -7.62 1.04
C VAL A 158 6.12 -7.71 2.43
N GLN A 159 6.60 -8.88 2.85
CA GLN A 159 7.16 -9.03 4.20
C GLN A 159 8.48 -8.29 4.37
N GLN A 160 9.29 -8.19 3.31
CA GLN A 160 10.53 -7.41 3.35
C GLN A 160 10.22 -5.92 3.57
N VAL A 161 9.24 -5.39 2.83
CA VAL A 161 8.78 -4.01 3.00
C VAL A 161 8.15 -3.81 4.37
N ALA A 162 7.36 -4.77 4.88
CA ALA A 162 6.77 -4.70 6.21
C ALA A 162 7.83 -4.62 7.32
N ILE A 163 8.92 -5.39 7.21
CA ILE A 163 10.05 -5.32 8.16
C ILE A 163 10.76 -3.96 8.07
N LEU A 164 11.01 -3.44 6.86
CA LEU A 164 11.64 -2.12 6.68
C LEU A 164 10.76 -0.98 7.24
N ASN A 165 9.44 -1.08 7.05
CA ASN A 165 8.46 -0.16 7.64
C ASN A 165 8.43 -0.25 9.16
N ARG A 166 8.43 -1.46 9.73
CA ARG A 166 8.54 -1.70 11.17
C ARG A 166 9.82 -1.09 11.77
N GLN A 167 10.92 -1.09 11.00
CA GLN A 167 12.19 -0.45 11.38
C GLN A 167 12.25 1.06 11.12
N MET A 168 11.15 1.68 10.67
CA MET A 168 11.06 3.10 10.31
C MET A 168 12.09 3.54 9.25
N ARG A 169 12.42 2.66 8.28
CA ARG A 169 13.34 2.96 7.17
C ARG A 169 12.63 3.58 5.97
N PHE A 170 11.74 4.55 6.23
CA PHE A 170 10.88 5.17 5.22
C PHE A 170 11.65 5.88 4.10
N THR A 171 12.77 6.55 4.42
CA THR A 171 13.61 7.23 3.42
C THR A 171 14.23 6.25 2.42
N LEU A 172 14.67 5.08 2.92
CA LEU A 172 15.20 4.02 2.06
C LEU A 172 14.09 3.46 1.17
N LEU A 173 12.92 3.14 1.74
CA LEU A 173 11.78 2.63 0.97
C LEU A 173 11.34 3.62 -0.11
N SER A 174 11.20 4.89 0.23
CA SER A 174 10.81 5.96 -0.70
C SER A 174 11.80 6.11 -1.85
N GLY A 175 13.11 6.07 -1.56
CA GLY A 175 14.15 6.11 -2.58
C GLY A 175 14.15 4.89 -3.50
N VAL A 176 13.92 3.69 -2.94
CA VAL A 176 13.79 2.45 -3.73
C VAL A 176 12.59 2.52 -4.67
N GLU A 177 11.42 2.93 -4.17
CA GLU A 177 10.22 3.00 -5.00
C GLU A 177 10.37 4.03 -6.12
N LEU A 178 10.92 5.22 -5.82
CA LEU A 178 11.18 6.25 -6.83
C LEU A 178 12.21 5.77 -7.88
N GLY A 179 13.31 5.15 -7.43
CA GLY A 179 14.35 4.63 -8.33
C GLY A 179 13.87 3.50 -9.22
N CYS A 180 13.09 2.56 -8.68
CA CYS A 180 12.52 1.45 -9.47
C CYS A 180 11.43 1.93 -10.44
N ALA A 181 10.64 2.93 -10.06
CA ALA A 181 9.66 3.56 -10.95
C ALA A 181 10.37 4.29 -12.11
N ALA A 182 11.40 5.09 -11.81
CA ALA A 182 12.19 5.78 -12.83
C ALA A 182 12.85 4.80 -13.81
N ALA A 183 13.49 3.75 -13.29
CA ALA A 183 14.12 2.73 -14.13
C ALA A 183 13.10 1.97 -14.98
N GLY A 184 11.96 1.57 -14.43
CA GLY A 184 10.93 0.87 -15.21
C GLY A 184 10.27 1.76 -16.27
N PHE A 185 10.02 3.03 -15.96
CA PHE A 185 9.53 3.98 -16.95
C PHE A 185 10.55 4.29 -18.04
N LEU A 186 11.85 4.33 -17.72
CA LEU A 186 12.89 4.43 -18.74
C LEU A 186 12.88 3.21 -19.67
N ILE A 187 12.79 1.99 -19.12
CA ILE A 187 12.66 0.76 -19.92
C ILE A 187 11.42 0.84 -20.81
N GLY A 188 10.28 1.23 -20.26
CA GLY A 188 9.04 1.41 -21.02
C GLY A 188 9.17 2.46 -22.12
N ALA A 189 9.78 3.60 -21.84
CA ALA A 189 9.97 4.66 -22.83
C ALA A 189 10.89 4.20 -23.97
N ILE A 190 11.97 3.46 -23.68
CA ILE A 190 12.86 2.88 -24.71
C ILE A 190 12.09 1.87 -25.58
N MET A 191 11.24 1.04 -24.98
CA MET A 191 10.41 0.09 -25.73
C MET A 191 9.35 0.79 -26.57
N ALA A 192 8.76 1.88 -26.07
CA ALA A 192 7.82 2.69 -26.84
C ALA A 192 8.50 3.34 -28.05
N LEU A 193 9.75 3.81 -27.91
CA LEU A 193 10.54 4.36 -29.00
C LEU A 193 10.94 3.34 -30.08
N THR A 194 10.82 2.05 -29.80
CA THR A 194 11.13 0.95 -30.73
C THR A 194 9.86 0.28 -31.28
N ASP A 195 8.71 0.96 -31.19
CA ASP A 195 7.40 0.53 -31.70
C ASP A 195 6.86 -0.80 -31.11
N TRP A 196 7.14 -1.08 -29.83
CA TRP A 196 6.57 -2.24 -29.14
C TRP A 196 5.09 -2.06 -28.71
N GLY A 197 4.47 -0.91 -29.02
CA GLY A 197 3.07 -0.61 -28.72
C GLY A 197 2.73 -0.78 -27.23
N TYR A 198 1.65 -1.49 -26.93
CA TYR A 198 1.18 -1.74 -25.56
C TYR A 198 2.18 -2.52 -24.67
N TRP A 199 3.11 -3.29 -25.26
CA TRP A 199 4.10 -4.04 -24.48
C TRP A 199 5.05 -3.14 -23.71
N SER A 200 5.28 -1.92 -24.19
CA SER A 200 6.09 -0.91 -23.48
C SER A 200 5.54 -0.60 -22.07
N LEU A 201 4.22 -0.48 -21.93
CA LEU A 201 3.51 -0.22 -20.66
C LEU A 201 3.56 -1.44 -19.73
N VAL A 202 3.36 -2.64 -20.29
CA VAL A 202 3.40 -3.90 -19.55
C VAL A 202 4.81 -4.14 -19.01
N CYS A 203 5.84 -3.99 -19.85
CA CYS A 203 7.23 -4.15 -19.46
C CYS A 203 7.69 -3.07 -18.48
N ALA A 204 7.22 -1.83 -18.58
CA ALA A 204 7.48 -0.82 -17.56
C ALA A 204 6.96 -1.26 -16.18
N THR A 205 5.72 -1.74 -16.12
CA THR A 205 5.09 -2.20 -14.89
C THR A 205 5.82 -3.41 -14.30
N LEU A 206 6.11 -4.43 -15.12
CA LEU A 206 6.78 -5.65 -14.69
C LEU A 206 8.24 -5.42 -14.30
N SER A 207 8.96 -4.57 -15.05
CA SER A 207 10.35 -4.23 -14.71
C SER A 207 10.42 -3.43 -13.40
N THR A 208 9.52 -2.47 -13.15
CA THR A 208 9.44 -1.80 -11.84
C THR A 208 9.19 -2.80 -10.72
N ALA A 209 8.27 -3.75 -10.89
CA ALA A 209 7.99 -4.77 -9.88
C ALA A 209 9.21 -5.69 -9.64
N ALA A 210 9.86 -6.15 -10.70
CA ALA A 210 11.04 -7.01 -10.61
C ALA A 210 12.23 -6.29 -9.95
N LEU A 211 12.50 -5.05 -10.36
CA LEU A 211 13.53 -4.20 -9.76
C LEU A 211 13.25 -3.93 -8.28
N ARG A 212 11.99 -3.74 -7.92
CA ARG A 212 11.59 -3.55 -6.52
C ARG A 212 11.87 -4.82 -5.70
N VAL A 213 11.54 -6.00 -6.22
CA VAL A 213 11.86 -7.27 -5.56
C VAL A 213 13.37 -7.39 -5.34
N THR A 214 14.18 -7.24 -6.39
CA THR A 214 15.64 -7.40 -6.30
C THR A 214 16.28 -6.38 -5.37
N THR A 215 15.89 -5.11 -5.47
CA THR A 215 16.45 -4.01 -4.66
C THR A 215 16.05 -4.13 -3.19
N VAL A 216 14.80 -4.46 -2.89
CA VAL A 216 14.38 -4.66 -1.49
C VAL A 216 15.04 -5.91 -0.89
N TRP A 217 15.20 -6.98 -1.67
CA TRP A 217 15.89 -8.20 -1.25
C TRP A 217 17.40 -8.02 -1.03
N SER A 218 18.04 -7.07 -1.71
CA SER A 218 19.46 -6.75 -1.49
C SER A 218 19.65 -5.85 -0.26
N LEU A 219 18.72 -4.93 0.00
CA LEU A 219 18.78 -4.00 1.13
C LEU A 219 18.29 -4.60 2.45
N SER A 220 17.42 -5.61 2.39
CA SER A 220 16.96 -6.32 3.58
C SER A 220 17.94 -7.40 4.00
N ARG A 221 18.29 -7.39 5.29
CA ARG A 221 19.12 -8.44 5.92
C ARG A 221 18.32 -9.70 6.24
N TRP A 222 16.99 -9.62 6.26
CA TRP A 222 16.12 -10.73 6.62
C TRP A 222 15.86 -11.65 5.42
N ARG A 223 15.86 -12.96 5.65
CA ARG A 223 15.60 -13.99 4.63
C ARG A 223 14.53 -14.97 5.14
N PRO A 224 13.57 -15.40 4.32
CA PRO A 224 12.57 -16.35 4.76
C PRO A 224 13.19 -17.72 5.06
N GLN A 225 12.82 -18.30 6.21
CA GLN A 225 13.08 -19.71 6.50
C GLN A 225 11.97 -20.60 5.94
N LYS A 226 12.20 -21.92 5.91
CA LYS A 226 11.16 -22.89 5.56
C LYS A 226 9.96 -22.75 6.52
N PRO A 227 8.71 -23.00 6.05
CA PRO A 227 7.54 -22.91 6.89
C PRO A 227 7.67 -23.79 8.13
N ALA A 228 7.44 -23.22 9.31
CA ALA A 228 7.51 -23.94 10.58
C ALA A 228 6.08 -24.10 11.15
N PRO A 229 5.49 -25.32 11.10
CA PRO A 229 4.19 -25.56 11.72
C PRO A 229 4.28 -25.33 13.24
N GLY A 230 3.22 -24.77 13.83
CA GLY A 230 3.15 -24.55 15.28
C GLY A 230 3.76 -23.24 15.81
N SER A 231 4.27 -22.35 14.96
CA SER A 231 4.84 -21.04 15.39
C SER A 231 3.82 -19.99 15.88
N GLY A 232 2.55 -20.37 16.03
CA GLY A 232 1.48 -19.45 16.43
C GLY A 232 1.16 -18.36 15.39
N THR A 233 1.32 -18.66 14.09
CA THR A 233 1.01 -17.71 13.00
C THR A 233 -0.50 -17.60 12.71
N GLY A 234 -1.31 -18.58 13.13
CA GLY A 234 -2.77 -18.60 12.87
C GLY A 234 -3.50 -17.29 13.21
N PRO A 235 -3.30 -16.69 14.41
CA PRO A 235 -3.90 -15.40 14.75
C PRO A 235 -3.49 -14.24 13.82
N LEU A 236 -2.25 -14.24 13.29
CA LEU A 236 -1.78 -13.22 12.35
C LEU A 236 -2.47 -13.36 10.99
N VAL A 237 -2.63 -14.61 10.53
CA VAL A 237 -3.33 -14.90 9.28
C VAL A 237 -4.80 -14.54 9.39
N ARG A 238 -5.45 -14.85 10.52
CA ARG A 238 -6.84 -14.45 10.78
C ARG A 238 -6.99 -12.94 10.78
N PHE A 239 -6.11 -12.21 11.45
CA PHE A 239 -6.12 -10.75 11.44
C PHE A 239 -5.97 -10.17 10.02
N GLY A 240 -5.07 -10.73 9.21
CA GLY A 240 -4.95 -10.34 7.81
C GLY A 240 -6.20 -10.65 6.99
N ALA A 241 -6.80 -11.83 7.21
CA ALA A 241 -8.05 -12.21 6.57
C ALA A 241 -9.21 -11.25 6.93
N ASP A 242 -9.32 -10.87 8.20
CA ASP A 242 -10.31 -9.90 8.68
C ASP A 242 -10.10 -8.52 8.00
N LEU A 243 -8.85 -8.05 7.90
CA LEU A 243 -8.52 -6.80 7.18
C LEU A 243 -8.84 -6.89 5.69
N THR A 244 -8.54 -8.03 5.06
CA THR A 244 -8.81 -8.26 3.64
C THR A 244 -10.32 -8.26 3.41
N LEU A 245 -11.10 -8.91 4.28
CA LEU A 245 -12.56 -8.92 4.23
C LEU A 245 -13.13 -7.50 4.35
N VAL A 246 -12.62 -6.69 5.26
CA VAL A 246 -12.98 -5.26 5.36
C VAL A 246 -12.66 -4.52 4.05
N GLY A 247 -11.50 -4.78 3.45
CA GLY A 247 -11.12 -4.21 2.15
C GLY A 247 -12.06 -4.61 1.02
N VAL A 248 -12.47 -5.88 0.96
CA VAL A 248 -13.44 -6.39 -0.03
C VAL A 248 -14.80 -5.74 0.18
N VAL A 249 -15.30 -5.71 1.42
CA VAL A 249 -16.58 -5.06 1.75
C VAL A 249 -16.55 -3.59 1.37
N TYR A 250 -15.45 -2.89 1.65
CA TYR A 250 -15.28 -1.49 1.26
C TYR A 250 -15.27 -1.29 -0.26
N ALA A 251 -14.55 -2.15 -1.00
CA ALA A 251 -14.49 -2.11 -2.46
C ALA A 251 -15.86 -2.38 -3.10
N VAL A 252 -16.58 -3.39 -2.61
CA VAL A 252 -17.94 -3.70 -3.06
C VAL A 252 -18.90 -2.57 -2.71
N SER A 253 -18.86 -2.04 -1.49
CA SER A 253 -19.71 -0.93 -1.07
C SER A 253 -19.53 0.30 -1.97
N ARG A 254 -18.29 0.66 -2.31
CA ARG A 254 -18.00 1.78 -3.23
C ARG A 254 -18.39 1.47 -4.68
N GLY A 255 -18.25 0.21 -5.09
CA GLY A 255 -18.65 -0.26 -6.42
C GLY A 255 -20.17 -0.29 -6.59
N CYS A 256 -20.92 -0.63 -5.55
CA CYS A 256 -22.38 -0.70 -5.55
C CYS A 256 -23.04 0.63 -5.95
N ASP A 257 -22.55 1.76 -5.43
CA ASP A 257 -23.07 3.08 -5.79
C ASP A 257 -22.93 3.33 -7.30
N SER A 258 -21.75 3.03 -7.86
CA SER A 258 -21.49 3.18 -9.30
C SER A 258 -22.25 2.15 -10.15
N LEU A 259 -22.43 0.92 -9.66
CA LEU A 259 -23.22 -0.12 -10.32
C LEU A 259 -24.71 0.22 -10.39
N LEU A 260 -25.29 0.71 -9.29
CA LEU A 260 -26.69 1.14 -9.22
C LEU A 260 -26.93 2.34 -10.13
N ILE A 261 -26.06 3.35 -10.09
CA ILE A 261 -26.14 4.50 -11.00
C ILE A 261 -26.01 4.04 -12.46
N GLY A 262 -25.11 3.11 -12.77
CA GLY A 262 -24.97 2.56 -14.12
C GLY A 262 -26.21 1.83 -14.61
N ARG A 263 -26.86 1.08 -13.73
CA ARG A 263 -28.07 0.31 -14.05
C ARG A 263 -29.31 1.18 -14.25
N TYR A 264 -29.44 2.29 -13.54
CA TYR A 264 -30.64 3.14 -13.54
C TYR A 264 -30.50 4.45 -14.34
N LEU A 265 -29.29 5.02 -14.41
CA LEU A 265 -29.02 6.35 -15.00
C LEU A 265 -28.06 6.29 -16.20
N GLY A 266 -27.50 5.12 -16.50
CA GLY A 266 -26.61 4.90 -17.65
C GLY A 266 -25.14 5.24 -17.39
N SER A 267 -24.29 4.93 -18.36
CA SER A 267 -22.82 5.04 -18.27
C SER A 267 -22.32 6.47 -18.08
N ASP A 268 -23.00 7.45 -18.69
CA ASP A 268 -22.60 8.87 -18.61
C ASP A 268 -22.76 9.41 -17.18
N ALA A 269 -23.84 9.04 -16.49
CA ALA A 269 -24.10 9.40 -15.11
C ALA A 269 -23.08 8.76 -14.15
N VAL A 270 -22.66 7.52 -14.40
CA VAL A 270 -21.57 6.86 -13.64
C VAL A 270 -20.26 7.59 -13.85
N GLY A 271 -19.92 7.95 -15.09
CA GLY A 271 -18.70 8.69 -15.41
C GLY A 271 -18.63 10.03 -14.67
N LEU A 272 -19.73 10.78 -14.65
CA LEU A 272 -19.84 12.03 -13.89
C LEU A 272 -19.75 11.79 -12.38
N TYR A 273 -20.46 10.78 -11.86
CA TYR A 273 -20.45 10.43 -10.44
C TYR A 273 -19.06 10.01 -9.95
N SER A 274 -18.40 9.07 -10.65
CA SER A 274 -17.05 8.60 -10.30
C SER A 274 -16.01 9.71 -10.38
N ARG A 275 -16.12 10.62 -11.35
CA ARG A 275 -15.26 11.81 -11.41
C ARG A 275 -15.49 12.74 -10.23
N ALA A 276 -16.75 13.02 -9.88
CA ALA A 276 -17.09 13.86 -8.75
C ALA A 276 -16.61 13.26 -7.42
N THR A 277 -16.87 11.96 -7.18
CA THR A 277 -16.38 11.27 -5.97
C THR A 277 -14.86 11.23 -5.92
N ALA A 278 -14.16 10.94 -7.02
CA ALA A 278 -12.71 10.96 -7.04
C ALA A 278 -12.13 12.36 -6.74
N LEU A 279 -12.78 13.44 -7.22
CA LEU A 279 -12.40 14.82 -6.94
C LEU A 279 -12.55 15.16 -5.46
N VAL A 280 -13.58 14.62 -4.79
CA VAL A 280 -13.87 14.92 -3.38
C VAL A 280 -13.06 14.02 -2.45
N THR A 281 -13.06 12.71 -2.67
CA THR A 281 -12.48 11.78 -1.68
C THR A 281 -10.96 11.72 -1.75
N ARG A 282 -10.34 11.84 -2.92
CA ARG A 282 -8.85 11.72 -3.02
C ARG A 282 -8.11 12.84 -2.28
N PRO A 283 -8.47 14.13 -2.42
CA PRO A 283 -7.84 15.19 -1.62
C PRO A 283 -8.15 15.04 -0.13
N LEU A 284 -9.38 14.66 0.20
CA LEU A 284 -9.85 14.51 1.57
C LEU A 284 -9.09 13.40 2.31
N GLU A 285 -8.90 12.23 1.68
CA GLU A 285 -8.06 11.14 2.20
C GLU A 285 -6.60 11.58 2.43
N ARG A 286 -6.05 12.40 1.53
CA ARG A 286 -4.66 12.93 1.64
C ARG A 286 -4.50 13.94 2.78
N LEU A 287 -5.53 14.74 3.04
CA LEU A 287 -5.54 15.71 4.15
C LEU A 287 -5.75 15.03 5.50
N ILE A 288 -6.59 13.98 5.54
CA ILE A 288 -6.96 13.30 6.77
C ILE A 288 -5.87 12.32 7.24
N ALA A 289 -5.13 11.68 6.35
CA ALA A 289 -4.12 10.67 6.73
C ALA A 289 -3.01 11.19 7.69
N PRO A 290 -2.39 12.36 7.48
CA PRO A 290 -1.42 12.94 8.43
C PRO A 290 -2.05 13.29 9.78
N ILE A 291 -3.31 13.72 9.76
CA ILE A 291 -4.06 14.10 10.95
C ILE A 291 -4.29 12.86 11.83
N TYR A 292 -4.75 11.74 11.25
CA TYR A 292 -4.87 10.47 11.98
C TYR A 292 -3.53 9.94 12.51
N ALA A 293 -2.44 10.08 11.75
CA ALA A 293 -1.11 9.64 12.16
C ALA A 293 -0.59 10.34 13.43
N VAL A 294 -1.10 11.54 13.75
CA VAL A 294 -0.73 12.31 14.95
C VAL A 294 -1.75 12.13 16.07
N ILE A 295 -3.05 12.16 15.75
CA ILE A 295 -4.13 12.08 16.74
C ILE A 295 -4.14 10.72 17.44
N VAL A 296 -4.08 9.62 16.68
CA VAL A 296 -4.26 8.27 17.24
C VAL A 296 -3.18 7.95 18.30
N PRO A 297 -1.87 8.21 18.05
CA PRO A 297 -0.85 8.04 19.08
C PRO A 297 -0.97 9.03 20.24
N ALA A 298 -1.42 10.26 20.01
CA ALA A 298 -1.60 11.27 21.06
C ALA A 298 -2.72 10.88 22.02
N LEU A 299 -3.88 10.46 21.50
CA LEU A 299 -5.02 9.99 22.29
C LEU A 299 -4.71 8.69 23.04
N SER A 300 -3.99 7.75 22.41
CA SER A 300 -3.60 6.49 23.06
C SER A 300 -2.70 6.69 24.29
N ARG A 301 -1.90 7.76 24.33
CA ARG A 301 -1.07 8.09 25.51
C ARG A 301 -1.86 8.72 26.65
N LEU A 302 -3.03 9.30 26.35
CA LEU A 302 -3.91 9.95 27.32
C LEU A 302 -5.03 9.01 27.82
N GLN A 303 -5.00 7.74 27.41
CA GLN A 303 -6.08 6.77 27.68
C GLN A 303 -6.32 6.54 29.18
N THR A 304 -5.30 6.74 30.03
CA THR A 304 -5.39 6.64 31.50
C THR A 304 -5.80 7.96 32.19
N GLU A 305 -5.93 9.07 31.45
CA GLU A 305 -6.24 10.41 31.96
C GLU A 305 -7.53 10.95 31.30
N PRO A 306 -8.73 10.52 31.76
CA PRO A 306 -10.00 10.73 31.04
C PRO A 306 -10.36 12.20 30.78
N GLU A 307 -10.06 13.11 31.71
CA GLU A 307 -10.29 14.55 31.54
C GLU A 307 -9.43 15.16 30.43
N ARG A 308 -8.14 14.82 30.41
CA ARG A 308 -7.20 15.30 29.38
C ARG A 308 -7.46 14.65 28.03
N TYR A 309 -7.87 13.38 28.01
CA TYR A 309 -8.34 12.71 26.80
C TYR A 309 -9.53 13.46 26.19
N ARG A 310 -10.56 13.76 26.99
CA ARG A 310 -11.75 14.48 26.53
C ARG A 310 -11.39 15.85 25.95
N ASN A 311 -10.56 16.62 26.65
CA ASN A 311 -10.17 17.96 26.19
C ASN A 311 -9.33 17.91 24.90
N ALA A 312 -8.37 16.98 24.81
CA ALA A 312 -7.58 16.79 23.60
C ALA A 312 -8.45 16.33 22.42
N PHE A 313 -9.38 15.40 22.65
CA PHE A 313 -10.33 14.95 21.65
C PHE A 313 -11.22 16.10 21.14
N VAL A 314 -11.79 16.90 22.05
CA VAL A 314 -12.62 18.05 21.69
C VAL A 314 -11.82 19.11 20.93
N GLN A 315 -10.60 19.44 21.34
CA GLN A 315 -9.74 20.40 20.61
C GLN A 315 -9.42 19.93 19.19
N VAL A 316 -9.08 18.65 19.03
CA VAL A 316 -8.84 18.04 17.73
C VAL A 316 -10.08 18.09 16.86
N PHE A 317 -11.23 17.76 17.43
CA PHE A 317 -12.51 17.79 16.72
C PHE A 317 -12.86 19.22 16.29
N TYR A 318 -12.70 20.22 17.16
CA TYR A 318 -12.88 21.63 16.81
C TYR A 318 -11.95 22.08 15.68
N GLY A 319 -10.67 21.69 15.73
CA GLY A 319 -9.72 21.99 14.67
C GLY A 319 -10.12 21.38 13.33
N LEU A 320 -10.61 20.14 13.33
CA LEU A 320 -11.15 19.46 12.15
C LEU A 320 -12.39 20.18 11.60
N THR A 321 -13.33 20.57 12.47
CA THR A 321 -14.54 21.29 12.04
C THR A 321 -14.20 22.65 11.44
N ILE A 322 -13.29 23.41 12.05
CA ILE A 322 -12.83 24.71 11.52
C ILE A 322 -12.15 24.52 10.16
N ALA A 323 -11.27 23.51 10.05
CA ALA A 323 -10.59 23.22 8.80
C ALA A 323 -11.57 22.81 7.69
N ALA A 324 -12.56 21.97 8.01
CA ALA A 324 -13.62 21.58 7.09
C ALA A 324 -14.46 22.79 6.65
N PHE A 325 -14.84 23.66 7.60
CA PHE A 325 -15.63 24.85 7.32
C PHE A 325 -14.88 25.88 6.46
N LEU A 326 -13.58 26.05 6.68
CA LEU A 326 -12.71 26.87 5.84
C LEU A 326 -12.59 26.31 4.43
N LEU A 327 -12.49 24.98 4.30
CA LEU A 327 -12.40 24.30 3.01
C LEU A 327 -13.71 24.45 2.22
N ASP A 328 -14.86 24.22 2.87
CA ASP A 328 -16.17 24.40 2.25
C ASP A 328 -16.41 25.87 1.89
N GLY A 329 -16.02 26.81 2.76
CA GLY A 329 -16.11 28.24 2.49
C GLY A 329 -15.23 28.71 1.32
N LEU A 330 -14.04 28.11 1.15
CA LEU A 330 -13.14 28.41 0.04
C LEU A 330 -13.63 27.80 -1.29
N LEU A 331 -14.33 26.67 -1.23
CA LEU A 331 -14.91 25.98 -2.39
C LEU A 331 -16.29 26.53 -2.80
N PHE A 332 -17.01 27.18 -1.89
CA PHE A 332 -18.31 27.81 -2.16
C PHE A 332 -18.29 28.85 -3.31
N PRO A 333 -17.32 29.78 -3.41
CA PRO A 333 -17.27 30.75 -4.52
C PRO A 333 -16.87 30.13 -5.87
N LEU A 334 -16.31 28.92 -5.90
CA LEU A 334 -15.98 28.19 -7.13
C LEU A 334 -17.19 27.42 -7.72
N ARG A 335 -18.35 27.45 -7.05
CA ARG A 335 -19.59 26.79 -7.51
C ARG A 335 -20.46 27.65 -8.44
N HIS A 336 -20.12 28.92 -8.65
CA HIS A 336 -20.80 29.85 -9.55
C HIS A 336 -19.90 30.19 -10.74
#